data_AF-A0A971F3Q4-F1
#
_entry.id   AF-A0A971F3Q4-F1
#
_cell.length_a   1.000
_cell.length_b   1.000
_cell.length_c   1.000
_cell.angle_alpha   90.00
_cell.angle_beta   90.00
_cell.angle_gamma   90.00
#
_symmetry.space_group_name_H-M   'P 1'
#
loop_
_entity.id
_entity.type
_entity.pdbx_description
1 polymer ?
#
loop_
_entity_poly.entity_id
_entity_poly.type
_entity_poly.pdbx_seq_one_letter_code
_entity_poly.pdbx_strand_id
1 'polypeptide(L)'
;MKDYFNILKVDEDTSKQTMEKIYKEMLRKYPAEQYPEKNKDIQEAYMMLSDESTKAACIDFNRMEPSSKVVYADAQQSIMNGRCGEAVKALEKAIKMEQHKTHLYYLLGVAYMSCEKPRKAVTAFEQVIESYPNDLYLNLSYSKACFDAKQYKKAVECAKRAYSLDSNNFLSVFCLVEGYLNTHKYHEAIYILTEAFNNMELQERHYNICSKLSYVNFLLGKYDESIRLMKMLLKISANNDEVVESGMLFFESLEFYLEHQMFAEANSCAEVILELMPDRGDILDIKNGLETILLLEPEYTRFEEDDFIPDGLKGLIANEIFPEESVKMTQEQKQAYKVLNEYQILNDYSQYPIALRYMKNNYPNLYELRSDFLDAIQDTKERKKLTNKNKAMFYQYHNIIEDMVEQWGDEFDEDEDYEDEDYEDDDYEDDDYEDEDYEDEDYEDEDYEDEDCEDEDYEDEDYEDEDYEDEDYEDEDYEDEDYEDDDCKDEESDIDMDDEKND
;
A
#
# COMPACT_ATOMS: atom_id res chain seq x y z
N MET A 1 -30.80 -18.40 23.73
CA MET A 1 -31.90 -17.43 23.85
C MET A 1 -32.53 -17.59 25.23
N LYS A 2 -32.92 -16.50 25.90
CA LYS A 2 -33.61 -16.56 27.21
C LYS A 2 -35.12 -16.73 26.99
N ASP A 3 -35.85 -17.21 28.01
CA ASP A 3 -37.32 -17.23 27.98
C ASP A 3 -37.87 -15.88 28.43
N TYR A 4 -37.92 -14.93 27.48
CA TYR A 4 -38.34 -13.55 27.72
C TYR A 4 -39.78 -13.43 28.22
N PHE A 5 -40.67 -14.35 27.83
CA PHE A 5 -42.04 -14.44 28.32
C PHE A 5 -42.07 -14.74 29.83
N ASN A 6 -41.26 -15.69 30.30
CA ASN A 6 -41.11 -15.96 31.74
C ASN A 6 -40.38 -14.84 32.52
N ILE A 7 -39.46 -14.09 31.87
CA ILE A 7 -38.79 -12.95 32.51
C ILE A 7 -39.79 -11.82 32.82
N LEU A 8 -40.59 -11.38 31.84
CA LEU A 8 -41.61 -10.35 32.04
C LEU A 8 -42.91 -10.88 32.69
N LYS A 9 -43.13 -12.19 32.70
CA LYS A 9 -44.36 -12.87 33.15
C LYS A 9 -45.58 -12.49 32.32
N VAL A 10 -45.43 -12.64 31.01
CA VAL A 10 -46.44 -12.34 29.98
C VAL A 10 -46.70 -13.57 29.13
N ASP A 11 -47.95 -13.75 28.68
CA ASP A 11 -48.35 -14.80 27.74
C ASP A 11 -48.08 -14.37 26.29
N GLU A 12 -48.05 -15.33 25.35
CA GLU A 12 -47.80 -15.07 23.91
C GLU A 12 -48.77 -14.02 23.33
N ASP A 13 -50.05 -14.07 23.72
CA ASP A 13 -51.11 -13.16 23.26
C ASP A 13 -51.08 -11.76 23.93
N THR A 14 -50.10 -11.45 24.79
CA THR A 14 -50.05 -10.18 25.53
C THR A 14 -49.89 -8.99 24.59
N SER A 15 -50.79 -7.99 24.72
CA SER A 15 -50.77 -6.77 23.91
C SER A 15 -49.61 -5.84 24.26
N LYS A 16 -49.12 -5.06 23.29
CA LYS A 16 -47.99 -4.13 23.48
C LYS A 16 -48.23 -3.11 24.61
N GLN A 17 -49.44 -2.56 24.73
CA GLN A 17 -49.81 -1.66 25.83
C GLN A 17 -49.79 -2.34 27.22
N THR A 18 -50.25 -3.60 27.29
CA THR A 18 -50.20 -4.40 28.52
C THR A 18 -48.75 -4.71 28.91
N MET A 19 -47.93 -5.06 27.92
CA MET A 19 -46.51 -5.40 28.08
C MET A 19 -45.69 -4.19 28.53
N GLU A 20 -45.89 -3.02 27.92
CA GLU A 20 -45.25 -1.75 28.33
C GLU A 20 -45.56 -1.39 29.79
N LYS A 21 -46.81 -1.60 30.22
CA LYS A 21 -47.21 -1.40 31.61
C LYS A 21 -46.47 -2.38 32.55
N ILE A 22 -46.43 -3.67 32.21
CA ILE A 22 -45.76 -4.70 33.01
C ILE A 22 -44.25 -4.44 33.08
N TYR A 23 -43.62 -4.03 31.98
CA TYR A 23 -42.23 -3.57 31.93
C TYR A 23 -41.97 -2.40 32.89
N LYS A 24 -42.81 -1.35 32.85
CA LYS A 24 -42.71 -0.20 33.75
C LYS A 24 -42.93 -0.57 35.23
N GLU A 25 -43.78 -1.55 35.53
CA GLU A 25 -43.94 -2.10 36.89
C GLU A 25 -42.75 -2.96 37.33
N MET A 26 -42.14 -3.72 36.40
CA MET A 26 -40.98 -4.57 36.65
C MET A 26 -39.69 -3.77 36.88
N LEU A 27 -39.43 -2.71 36.10
CA LEU A 27 -38.30 -1.80 36.35
C LEU A 27 -38.39 -1.10 37.71
N ARG A 28 -39.59 -0.64 38.10
CA ARG A 28 -39.83 -0.05 39.44
C ARG A 28 -39.59 -1.03 40.59
N LYS A 29 -39.72 -2.33 40.33
CA LYS A 29 -39.52 -3.40 41.32
C LYS A 29 -38.08 -3.91 41.37
N TYR A 30 -37.35 -3.79 40.26
CA TYR A 30 -35.96 -4.21 40.10
C TYR A 30 -35.12 -3.07 39.52
N PRO A 31 -34.94 -1.96 40.27
CA PRO A 31 -34.15 -0.81 39.81
C PRO A 31 -32.67 -1.18 39.57
N ALA A 32 -32.03 -0.51 38.62
CA ALA A 32 -30.73 -0.91 38.07
C ALA A 32 -29.60 -0.85 39.11
N GLU A 33 -29.66 0.11 40.03
CA GLU A 33 -28.70 0.35 41.11
C GLU A 33 -28.70 -0.77 42.17
N GLN A 34 -29.77 -1.57 42.24
CA GLN A 34 -29.93 -2.66 43.21
C GLN A 34 -29.95 -4.05 42.57
N TYR A 35 -30.31 -4.14 41.28
CA TYR A 35 -30.51 -5.41 40.57
C TYR A 35 -30.01 -5.33 39.11
N PRO A 36 -28.75 -4.95 38.83
CA PRO A 36 -28.29 -4.57 37.49
C PRO A 36 -28.54 -5.67 36.43
N GLU A 37 -28.08 -6.90 36.66
CA GLU A 37 -28.30 -8.02 35.73
C GLU A 37 -29.78 -8.32 35.49
N LYS A 38 -30.62 -8.19 36.53
CA LYS A 38 -32.05 -8.46 36.40
C LYS A 38 -32.81 -7.31 35.72
N ASN A 39 -32.37 -6.07 35.93
CA ASN A 39 -32.88 -4.92 35.20
C ASN A 39 -32.53 -5.06 33.71
N LYS A 40 -31.30 -5.44 33.39
CA LYS A 40 -30.82 -5.78 32.05
C LYS A 40 -31.63 -6.92 31.41
N ASP A 41 -31.88 -8.02 32.12
CA ASP A 41 -32.80 -9.10 31.67
C ASP A 41 -34.20 -8.56 31.32
N ILE A 42 -34.74 -7.65 32.14
CA ILE A 42 -36.08 -7.06 31.96
C ILE A 42 -36.11 -6.09 30.75
N GLN A 43 -35.05 -5.33 30.53
CA GLN A 43 -34.89 -4.48 29.34
C GLN A 43 -34.76 -5.33 28.06
N GLU A 44 -33.89 -6.33 28.06
CA GLU A 44 -33.69 -7.28 26.95
C GLU A 44 -35.00 -8.00 26.61
N ALA A 45 -35.71 -8.50 27.62
CA ALA A 45 -37.01 -9.16 27.45
C ALA A 45 -38.11 -8.23 26.92
N TYR A 46 -38.10 -6.96 27.28
CA TYR A 46 -39.05 -6.00 26.71
C TYR A 46 -38.71 -5.64 25.27
N MET A 47 -37.43 -5.37 24.97
CA MET A 47 -36.95 -5.10 23.62
C MET A 47 -37.39 -6.23 22.66
N MET A 48 -37.01 -7.48 22.98
CA MET A 48 -37.26 -8.68 22.17
C MET A 48 -38.74 -9.10 22.05
N LEU A 49 -39.65 -8.53 22.83
CA LEU A 49 -41.08 -8.82 22.78
C LEU A 49 -41.94 -7.62 22.35
N SER A 50 -41.35 -6.43 22.24
CA SER A 50 -42.05 -5.19 21.88
C SER A 50 -42.11 -4.94 20.37
N ASP A 51 -41.17 -5.48 19.59
CA ASP A 51 -41.24 -5.58 18.13
C ASP A 51 -41.93 -6.90 17.72
N GLU A 52 -42.63 -6.90 16.59
CA GLU A 52 -43.43 -8.05 16.14
C GLU A 52 -42.58 -9.16 15.51
N SER A 53 -41.47 -8.82 14.85
CA SER A 53 -40.56 -9.79 14.22
C SER A 53 -39.79 -10.60 15.27
N THR A 54 -39.17 -9.89 16.22
CA THR A 54 -38.48 -10.47 17.37
C THR A 54 -39.43 -11.22 18.29
N LYS A 55 -40.64 -10.70 18.56
CA LYS A 55 -41.67 -11.44 19.32
C LYS A 55 -42.05 -12.76 18.63
N ALA A 56 -42.24 -12.77 17.31
CA ALA A 56 -42.52 -13.99 16.55
C ALA A 56 -41.37 -15.02 16.66
N ALA A 57 -40.12 -14.57 16.52
CA ALA A 57 -38.95 -15.43 16.74
C ALA A 57 -38.89 -16.00 18.17
N CYS A 58 -39.21 -15.20 19.19
CA CYS A 58 -39.28 -15.67 20.58
C CYS A 58 -40.38 -16.72 20.79
N ILE A 59 -41.54 -16.56 20.14
CA ILE A 59 -42.65 -17.52 20.18
C ILE A 59 -42.23 -18.86 19.54
N ASP A 60 -41.63 -18.84 18.36
CA ASP A 60 -41.14 -20.08 17.72
C ASP A 60 -40.05 -20.76 18.53
N PHE A 61 -39.14 -20.01 19.18
CA PHE A 61 -38.15 -20.58 20.09
C PHE A 61 -38.85 -21.25 21.28
N ASN A 62 -39.81 -20.57 21.91
CA ASN A 62 -40.55 -21.13 23.04
C ASN A 62 -41.40 -22.35 22.68
N ARG A 63 -41.85 -22.49 21.43
CA ARG A 63 -42.59 -23.66 20.94
C ARG A 63 -41.71 -24.85 20.51
N MET A 64 -40.39 -24.70 20.43
CA MET A 64 -39.47 -25.84 20.23
C MET A 64 -39.54 -26.85 21.38
N GLU A 65 -39.38 -28.14 21.05
CA GLU A 65 -39.28 -29.22 22.03
C GLU A 65 -38.09 -28.99 22.99
N PRO A 66 -38.20 -29.33 24.29
CA PRO A 66 -37.11 -29.18 25.24
C PRO A 66 -35.82 -29.88 24.82
N SER A 67 -35.93 -31.02 24.12
CA SER A 67 -34.76 -31.74 23.58
C SER A 67 -34.07 -30.97 22.44
N SER A 68 -34.83 -30.28 21.59
CA SER A 68 -34.29 -29.40 20.54
C SER A 68 -33.64 -28.14 21.12
N LYS A 69 -34.19 -27.58 22.20
CA LYS A 69 -33.60 -26.44 22.93
C LYS A 69 -32.23 -26.80 23.55
N VAL A 70 -32.10 -28.03 24.08
CA VAL A 70 -30.79 -28.55 24.53
C VAL A 70 -29.83 -28.70 23.35
N VAL A 71 -30.26 -29.33 22.24
CA VAL A 71 -29.40 -29.47 21.04
C VAL A 71 -28.99 -28.10 20.46
N TYR A 72 -29.86 -27.09 20.52
CA TYR A 72 -29.53 -25.72 20.12
C TYR A 72 -28.39 -25.16 20.99
N ALA A 73 -28.50 -25.24 22.33
CA ALA A 73 -27.46 -24.78 23.24
C ALA A 73 -26.13 -25.56 23.09
N ASP A 74 -26.21 -26.89 23.01
CA ASP A 74 -25.04 -27.77 22.79
C ASP A 74 -24.33 -27.44 21.45
N ALA A 75 -25.12 -27.12 20.41
CA ALA A 75 -24.58 -26.72 19.11
C ALA A 75 -23.94 -25.33 19.14
N GLN A 76 -24.55 -24.33 19.80
CA GLN A 76 -23.91 -23.02 20.02
C GLN A 76 -22.55 -23.20 20.72
N GLN A 77 -22.53 -23.95 21.84
CA GLN A 77 -21.30 -24.20 22.60
C GLN A 77 -20.27 -25.00 21.79
N SER A 78 -20.71 -25.91 20.91
CA SER A 78 -19.79 -26.68 20.05
C SER A 78 -19.19 -25.82 18.92
N ILE A 79 -19.96 -24.89 18.35
CA ILE A 79 -19.45 -23.89 17.38
C ILE A 79 -18.39 -23.00 18.04
N MET A 80 -18.67 -22.45 19.24
CA MET A 80 -17.72 -21.61 19.99
C MET A 80 -16.42 -22.35 20.35
N ASN A 81 -16.45 -23.68 20.46
CA ASN A 81 -15.28 -24.52 20.70
C ASN A 81 -14.65 -25.08 19.39
N GLY A 82 -14.97 -24.52 18.22
CA GLY A 82 -14.46 -24.97 16.91
C GLY A 82 -14.99 -26.33 16.41
N ARG A 83 -15.83 -27.03 17.19
CA ARG A 83 -16.39 -28.36 16.86
C ARG A 83 -17.63 -28.26 15.96
N CYS A 84 -17.54 -27.48 14.89
CA CYS A 84 -18.62 -27.27 13.92
C CYS A 84 -19.20 -28.59 13.36
N GLY A 85 -18.34 -29.59 13.15
CA GLY A 85 -18.73 -30.90 12.62
C GLY A 85 -19.56 -31.76 13.59
N GLU A 86 -19.57 -31.43 14.89
CA GLU A 86 -20.48 -32.03 15.88
C GLU A 86 -21.81 -31.28 15.88
N ALA A 87 -21.76 -29.93 15.92
CA ALA A 87 -22.93 -29.06 15.85
C ALA A 87 -23.82 -29.37 14.63
N VAL A 88 -23.23 -29.45 13.43
CA VAL A 88 -23.95 -29.82 12.19
C VAL A 88 -24.68 -31.16 12.34
N LYS A 89 -24.00 -32.21 12.84
CA LYS A 89 -24.61 -33.55 13.01
C LYS A 89 -25.75 -33.56 14.02
N ALA A 90 -25.62 -32.80 15.11
CA ALA A 90 -26.64 -32.69 16.14
C ALA A 90 -27.88 -31.96 15.61
N LEU A 91 -27.68 -30.81 14.94
CA LEU A 91 -28.73 -30.00 14.34
C LEU A 91 -29.46 -30.76 13.21
N GLU A 92 -28.75 -31.40 12.29
CA GLU A 92 -29.34 -32.24 11.23
C GLU A 92 -30.15 -33.43 11.76
N LYS A 93 -29.93 -33.84 13.02
CA LYS A 93 -30.74 -34.85 13.71
C LYS A 93 -31.98 -34.21 14.36
N ALA A 94 -31.84 -33.10 15.08
CA ALA A 94 -32.96 -32.39 15.70
C ALA A 94 -33.98 -31.89 14.66
N ILE A 95 -33.52 -31.34 13.54
CA ILE A 95 -34.34 -30.87 12.40
C ILE A 95 -35.23 -31.96 11.78
N LYS A 96 -34.94 -33.24 12.02
CA LYS A 96 -35.77 -34.38 11.57
C LYS A 96 -36.89 -34.76 12.54
N MET A 97 -36.84 -34.27 13.78
CA MET A 97 -37.75 -34.65 14.88
C MET A 97 -38.57 -33.45 15.41
N GLU A 98 -38.03 -32.24 15.31
CA GLU A 98 -38.68 -30.97 15.67
C GLU A 98 -39.81 -30.60 14.69
N GLN A 99 -40.76 -29.77 15.15
CA GLN A 99 -41.78 -29.10 14.32
C GLN A 99 -41.43 -27.61 14.09
N HIS A 100 -41.01 -26.88 15.13
CA HIS A 100 -40.59 -25.47 15.08
C HIS A 100 -39.10 -25.34 14.74
N LYS A 101 -38.76 -25.56 13.47
CA LYS A 101 -37.37 -25.77 13.02
C LYS A 101 -36.54 -24.49 12.80
N THR A 102 -37.15 -23.32 12.83
CA THR A 102 -36.57 -22.05 12.33
C THR A 102 -35.22 -21.74 12.99
N HIS A 103 -35.16 -21.77 14.32
CA HIS A 103 -33.91 -21.54 15.06
C HIS A 103 -32.84 -22.61 14.80
N LEU A 104 -33.24 -23.88 14.63
CA LEU A 104 -32.29 -24.95 14.30
C LEU A 104 -31.70 -24.78 12.90
N TYR A 105 -32.48 -24.30 11.92
CA TYR A 105 -31.98 -24.02 10.57
C TYR A 105 -31.06 -22.79 10.54
N TYR A 106 -31.38 -21.72 11.26
CA TYR A 106 -30.47 -20.57 11.42
C TYR A 106 -29.12 -21.01 12.01
N LEU A 107 -29.16 -21.75 13.13
CA LEU A 107 -27.94 -22.23 13.78
C LEU A 107 -27.20 -23.29 12.94
N LEU A 108 -27.90 -24.05 12.09
CA LEU A 108 -27.28 -24.94 11.11
C LEU A 108 -26.56 -24.15 10.00
N GLY A 109 -27.11 -23.01 9.59
CA GLY A 109 -26.44 -22.07 8.69
C GLY A 109 -25.13 -21.56 9.29
N VAL A 110 -25.18 -21.03 10.52
CA VAL A 110 -23.99 -20.60 11.27
C VAL A 110 -23.00 -21.76 11.45
N ALA A 111 -23.46 -22.94 11.85
CA ALA A 111 -22.63 -24.13 12.01
C ALA A 111 -21.96 -24.56 10.69
N TYR A 112 -22.60 -24.33 9.53
CA TYR A 112 -22.02 -24.59 8.22
C TYR A 112 -21.01 -23.52 7.79
N MET A 113 -21.18 -22.26 8.18
CA MET A 113 -20.16 -21.20 7.99
C MET A 113 -18.89 -21.50 8.77
N SER A 114 -19.01 -21.80 10.07
CA SER A 114 -17.89 -22.22 10.94
C SER A 114 -17.25 -23.57 10.55
N CYS A 115 -17.73 -24.19 9.47
CA CYS A 115 -17.22 -25.44 8.91
C CYS A 115 -16.87 -25.28 7.42
N GLU A 116 -16.68 -24.05 6.93
CA GLU A 116 -16.24 -23.72 5.56
C GLU A 116 -17.14 -24.31 4.46
N LYS A 117 -18.45 -24.35 4.71
CA LYS A 117 -19.45 -24.94 3.80
C LYS A 117 -20.52 -23.89 3.41
N PRO A 118 -20.13 -22.74 2.84
CA PRO A 118 -21.03 -21.60 2.63
C PRO A 118 -22.22 -21.93 1.72
N ARG A 119 -22.02 -22.78 0.69
CA ARG A 119 -23.12 -23.27 -0.16
C ARG A 119 -24.20 -24.03 0.62
N LYS A 120 -23.85 -24.72 1.71
CA LYS A 120 -24.82 -25.37 2.60
C LYS A 120 -25.41 -24.41 3.63
N ALA A 121 -24.63 -23.42 4.09
CA ALA A 121 -25.12 -22.36 4.94
C ALA A 121 -26.22 -21.54 4.24
N VAL A 122 -26.02 -21.17 2.97
CA VAL A 122 -27.04 -20.59 2.08
C VAL A 122 -28.32 -21.40 2.11
N THR A 123 -28.27 -22.71 1.83
CA THR A 123 -29.47 -23.56 1.81
C THR A 123 -30.17 -23.65 3.17
N ALA A 124 -29.42 -23.54 4.29
CA ALA A 124 -30.02 -23.50 5.63
C ALA A 124 -30.66 -22.14 5.94
N PHE A 125 -30.03 -21.02 5.56
CA PHE A 125 -30.59 -19.67 5.72
C PHE A 125 -31.80 -19.43 4.78
N GLU A 126 -31.82 -20.04 3.61
CA GLU A 126 -32.98 -20.09 2.69
C GLU A 126 -34.21 -20.76 3.32
N GLN A 127 -34.08 -21.57 4.39
CA GLN A 127 -35.23 -22.13 5.12
C GLN A 127 -35.86 -21.18 6.16
N VAL A 128 -35.26 -20.00 6.40
CA VAL A 128 -35.66 -19.11 7.52
C VAL A 128 -35.80 -17.64 7.14
N ILE A 129 -35.16 -17.19 6.05
CA ILE A 129 -35.18 -15.79 5.60
C ILE A 129 -36.59 -15.29 5.21
N GLU A 130 -37.51 -16.18 4.83
CA GLU A 130 -38.92 -15.82 4.59
C GLU A 130 -39.74 -15.67 5.88
N SER A 131 -39.30 -16.29 7.00
CA SER A 131 -39.97 -16.19 8.30
C SER A 131 -39.56 -14.93 9.06
N TYR A 132 -38.27 -14.56 9.01
CA TYR A 132 -37.74 -13.36 9.69
C TYR A 132 -36.98 -12.46 8.70
N PRO A 133 -37.66 -11.91 7.65
CA PRO A 133 -37.00 -11.11 6.61
C PRO A 133 -36.36 -9.83 7.14
N ASN A 134 -36.80 -9.36 8.32
CA ASN A 134 -36.34 -8.14 8.99
C ASN A 134 -35.35 -8.43 10.15
N ASP A 135 -34.82 -9.65 10.28
CA ASP A 135 -33.76 -9.93 11.25
C ASP A 135 -32.40 -9.50 10.69
N LEU A 136 -31.76 -8.53 11.35
CA LEU A 136 -30.48 -7.95 10.94
C LEU A 136 -29.37 -9.01 10.89
N TYR A 137 -29.22 -9.82 11.94
CA TYR A 137 -28.14 -10.79 12.07
C TYR A 137 -28.29 -11.97 11.12
N LEU A 138 -29.52 -12.38 10.83
CA LEU A 138 -29.83 -13.33 9.77
C LEU A 138 -29.49 -12.78 8.38
N ASN A 139 -29.85 -11.54 8.06
CA ASN A 139 -29.50 -10.92 6.78
C ASN A 139 -27.98 -10.75 6.61
N LEU A 140 -27.25 -10.36 7.66
CA LEU A 140 -25.78 -10.30 7.67
C LEU A 140 -25.16 -11.69 7.47
N SER A 141 -25.57 -12.69 8.27
CA SER A 141 -25.06 -14.06 8.19
C SER A 141 -25.33 -14.72 6.84
N TYR A 142 -26.52 -14.47 6.28
CA TYR A 142 -26.92 -14.99 4.98
C TYR A 142 -26.24 -14.25 3.82
N SER A 143 -25.97 -12.94 3.97
CA SER A 143 -25.14 -12.18 3.02
C SER A 143 -23.73 -12.76 2.94
N LYS A 144 -23.05 -12.93 4.09
CA LYS A 144 -21.71 -13.55 4.12
C LYS A 144 -21.71 -14.97 3.56
N ALA A 145 -22.72 -15.79 3.88
CA ALA A 145 -22.87 -17.12 3.28
C ALA A 145 -23.05 -17.08 1.76
N CYS A 146 -23.77 -16.09 1.22
CA CYS A 146 -23.89 -15.89 -0.22
C CYS A 146 -22.57 -15.42 -0.84
N PHE A 147 -21.83 -14.53 -0.18
CA PHE A 147 -20.54 -14.02 -0.62
C PHE A 147 -19.50 -15.15 -0.72
N ASP A 148 -19.30 -15.90 0.36
CA ASP A 148 -18.38 -17.05 0.43
C ASP A 148 -18.80 -18.18 -0.53
N ALA A 149 -20.09 -18.27 -0.89
CA ALA A 149 -20.60 -19.20 -1.91
C ALA A 149 -20.47 -18.68 -3.36
N LYS A 150 -19.91 -17.48 -3.57
CA LYS A 150 -19.82 -16.73 -4.83
C LYS A 150 -21.18 -16.46 -5.49
N GLN A 151 -22.20 -16.22 -4.67
CA GLN A 151 -23.56 -15.82 -5.05
C GLN A 151 -23.78 -14.32 -4.83
N TYR A 152 -22.88 -13.49 -5.34
CA TYR A 152 -22.76 -12.06 -5.02
C TYR A 152 -24.06 -11.25 -5.16
N LYS A 153 -24.91 -11.56 -6.16
CA LYS A 153 -26.22 -10.89 -6.31
C LYS A 153 -27.14 -11.10 -5.09
N LYS A 154 -27.20 -12.32 -4.54
CA LYS A 154 -27.95 -12.59 -3.30
C LYS A 154 -27.29 -11.92 -2.09
N ALA A 155 -25.95 -11.88 -2.04
CA ALA A 155 -25.23 -11.20 -0.97
C ALA A 155 -25.62 -9.70 -0.93
N VAL A 156 -25.59 -9.01 -2.08
CA VAL A 156 -26.05 -7.62 -2.22
C VAL A 156 -27.52 -7.45 -1.80
N GLU A 157 -28.42 -8.36 -2.19
CA GLU A 157 -29.84 -8.30 -1.77
C GLU A 157 -30.01 -8.43 -0.25
N CYS A 158 -29.27 -9.33 0.41
CA CYS A 158 -29.31 -9.50 1.86
C CYS A 158 -28.62 -8.36 2.61
N ALA A 159 -27.48 -7.87 2.10
CA ALA A 159 -26.77 -6.72 2.66
C ALA A 159 -27.59 -5.43 2.56
N LYS A 160 -28.29 -5.20 1.43
CA LYS A 160 -29.23 -4.07 1.30
C LYS A 160 -30.33 -4.12 2.35
N ARG A 161 -30.86 -5.31 2.68
CA ARG A 161 -31.84 -5.47 3.77
C ARG A 161 -31.21 -5.15 5.12
N ALA A 162 -30.05 -5.72 5.44
CA ALA A 162 -29.32 -5.41 6.67
C ALA A 162 -29.09 -3.90 6.85
N TYR A 163 -28.57 -3.24 5.82
CA TYR A 163 -28.32 -1.79 5.83
C TYR A 163 -29.62 -0.95 5.94
N SER A 164 -30.73 -1.42 5.37
CA SER A 164 -32.05 -0.76 5.53
C SER A 164 -32.72 -1.00 6.89
N LEU A 165 -32.23 -1.96 7.69
CA LEU A 165 -32.69 -2.22 9.05
C LEU A 165 -31.84 -1.44 10.06
N ASP A 166 -30.53 -1.35 9.82
CA ASP A 166 -29.58 -0.58 10.61
C ASP A 166 -28.40 -0.14 9.72
N SER A 167 -28.39 1.14 9.36
CA SER A 167 -27.34 1.80 8.57
C SER A 167 -26.14 2.26 9.42
N ASN A 168 -26.29 2.25 10.75
CA ASN A 168 -25.24 2.62 11.70
C ASN A 168 -24.44 1.37 12.11
N ASN A 169 -24.91 0.17 11.76
CA ASN A 169 -24.17 -1.06 11.93
C ASN A 169 -23.02 -1.17 10.92
N PHE A 170 -21.77 -1.05 11.38
CA PHE A 170 -20.60 -1.18 10.50
C PHE A 170 -20.56 -2.49 9.68
N LEU A 171 -21.08 -3.60 10.22
CA LEU A 171 -21.13 -4.86 9.47
C LEU A 171 -22.16 -4.83 8.32
N SER A 172 -23.22 -4.01 8.41
CA SER A 172 -24.18 -3.85 7.32
C SER A 172 -23.60 -3.00 6.18
N VAL A 173 -22.88 -1.92 6.53
CA VAL A 173 -22.06 -1.11 5.62
C VAL A 173 -21.04 -2.01 4.91
N PHE A 174 -20.20 -2.70 5.66
CA PHE A 174 -19.15 -3.59 5.13
C PHE A 174 -19.70 -4.67 4.20
N CYS A 175 -20.73 -5.41 4.62
CA CYS A 175 -21.31 -6.47 3.79
C CYS A 175 -21.95 -5.94 2.48
N LEU A 176 -22.43 -4.70 2.48
CA LEU A 176 -23.01 -4.06 1.29
C LEU A 176 -21.91 -3.58 0.33
N VAL A 177 -20.87 -2.96 0.87
CA VAL A 177 -19.70 -2.50 0.12
C VAL A 177 -18.96 -3.66 -0.54
N GLU A 178 -18.65 -4.74 0.20
CA GLU A 178 -18.01 -5.94 -0.35
C GLU A 178 -18.85 -6.60 -1.44
N GLY A 179 -20.18 -6.66 -1.25
CA GLY A 179 -21.12 -7.12 -2.28
C GLY A 179 -21.11 -6.25 -3.54
N TYR A 180 -20.97 -4.93 -3.39
CA TYR A 180 -20.84 -4.01 -4.52
C TYR A 180 -19.49 -4.12 -5.22
N LEU A 181 -18.36 -4.22 -4.50
CA LEU A 181 -17.03 -4.49 -5.06
C LEU A 181 -17.05 -5.76 -5.93
N ASN A 182 -17.57 -6.87 -5.37
CA ASN A 182 -17.71 -8.15 -6.06
C ASN A 182 -18.83 -8.18 -7.12
N THR A 183 -19.47 -7.05 -7.41
CA THR A 183 -20.36 -6.86 -8.56
C THR A 183 -19.98 -5.66 -9.44
N HIS A 184 -18.76 -5.11 -9.27
CA HIS A 184 -18.20 -3.95 -9.99
C HIS A 184 -19.08 -2.69 -9.89
N LYS A 185 -19.70 -2.48 -8.73
CA LYS A 185 -20.62 -1.38 -8.41
C LYS A 185 -19.92 -0.28 -7.62
N TYR A 186 -18.77 0.18 -8.12
CA TYR A 186 -17.86 1.09 -7.42
C TYR A 186 -18.51 2.42 -7.02
N HIS A 187 -19.35 3.00 -7.87
CA HIS A 187 -20.10 4.22 -7.52
C HIS A 187 -21.07 4.02 -6.34
N GLU A 188 -21.74 2.86 -6.27
CA GLU A 188 -22.68 2.56 -5.20
C GLU A 188 -21.97 2.16 -3.90
N ALA A 189 -20.76 1.59 -4.00
CA ALA A 189 -19.86 1.36 -2.87
C ALA A 189 -19.32 2.69 -2.30
N ILE A 190 -18.83 3.61 -3.16
CA ILE A 190 -18.39 4.95 -2.77
C ILE A 190 -19.51 5.70 -2.05
N TYR A 191 -20.72 5.72 -2.60
CA TYR A 191 -21.86 6.41 -1.95
C TYR A 191 -22.11 5.88 -0.53
N ILE A 192 -22.20 4.56 -0.33
CA ILE A 192 -22.42 3.97 1.00
C ILE A 192 -21.26 4.25 1.96
N LEU A 193 -20.01 4.26 1.49
CA LEU A 193 -18.85 4.58 2.31
C LEU A 193 -18.78 6.08 2.67
N THR A 194 -19.16 6.98 1.77
CA THR A 194 -19.22 8.42 2.06
C THR A 194 -20.32 8.74 3.07
N GLU A 195 -21.51 8.15 2.95
CA GLU A 195 -22.57 8.29 3.97
C GLU A 195 -22.12 7.73 5.33
N ALA A 196 -21.38 6.61 5.33
CA ALA A 196 -20.82 6.02 6.55
C ALA A 196 -19.70 6.87 7.19
N PHE A 197 -18.85 7.52 6.39
CA PHE A 197 -17.77 8.41 6.86
C PHE A 197 -18.30 9.74 7.44
N ASN A 198 -19.50 10.16 7.03
CA ASN A 198 -20.18 11.33 7.57
C ASN A 198 -21.06 11.00 8.79
N ASN A 199 -21.11 9.74 9.23
CA ASN A 199 -22.00 9.29 10.31
C ASN A 199 -21.27 9.29 11.66
N MET A 200 -21.72 10.14 12.59
CA MET A 200 -21.11 10.27 13.92
C MET A 200 -21.11 8.96 14.74
N GLU A 201 -22.08 8.07 14.49
CA GLU A 201 -22.16 6.75 15.14
C GLU A 201 -21.09 5.75 14.62
N LEU A 202 -20.32 6.12 13.59
CA LEU A 202 -19.29 5.29 12.95
C LEU A 202 -17.87 5.87 13.08
N GLN A 203 -17.65 6.87 13.95
CA GLN A 203 -16.34 7.50 14.16
C GLN A 203 -15.21 6.50 14.49
N GLU A 204 -15.49 5.49 15.32
CA GLU A 204 -14.56 4.39 15.64
C GLU A 204 -14.18 3.50 14.43
N ARG A 205 -14.78 3.73 13.25
CA ARG A 205 -14.54 2.98 12.01
C ARG A 205 -14.08 3.87 10.86
N HIS A 206 -13.83 5.16 11.10
CA HIS A 206 -13.40 6.10 10.06
C HIS A 206 -12.13 5.64 9.34
N TYR A 207 -11.20 4.96 10.02
CA TYR A 207 -10.02 4.38 9.38
C TYR A 207 -10.39 3.28 8.37
N ASN A 208 -11.14 2.24 8.79
CA ASN A 208 -11.58 1.16 7.88
C ASN A 208 -12.40 1.71 6.71
N ILE A 209 -13.30 2.67 6.99
CA ILE A 209 -14.16 3.30 5.99
C ILE A 209 -13.31 4.09 4.97
N CYS A 210 -12.36 4.90 5.44
CA CYS A 210 -11.48 5.69 4.59
C CYS A 210 -10.53 4.81 3.75
N SER A 211 -9.97 3.74 4.34
CA SER A 211 -9.13 2.77 3.64
C SER A 211 -9.90 2.05 2.53
N LYS A 212 -11.11 1.56 2.83
CA LYS A 212 -11.98 0.96 1.81
C LYS A 212 -12.41 1.99 0.76
N LEU A 213 -12.69 3.23 1.13
CA LEU A 213 -13.07 4.33 0.22
C LEU A 213 -11.93 4.72 -0.74
N SER A 214 -10.69 4.74 -0.26
CA SER A 214 -9.49 4.89 -1.09
C SER A 214 -9.41 3.77 -2.13
N TYR A 215 -9.40 2.51 -1.68
CA TYR A 215 -9.32 1.34 -2.54
C TYR A 215 -10.47 1.26 -3.58
N VAL A 216 -11.69 1.67 -3.25
CA VAL A 216 -12.80 1.73 -4.23
C VAL A 216 -12.58 2.85 -5.28
N ASN A 217 -11.89 3.95 -4.94
CA ASN A 217 -11.51 4.96 -5.93
C ASN A 217 -10.37 4.48 -6.83
N PHE A 218 -9.37 3.75 -6.29
CA PHE A 218 -8.35 3.05 -7.09
C PHE A 218 -8.99 2.09 -8.10
N LEU A 219 -9.89 1.19 -7.67
CA LEU A 219 -10.62 0.26 -8.54
C LEU A 219 -11.56 0.93 -9.56
N LEU A 220 -11.84 2.23 -9.39
CA LEU A 220 -12.63 3.06 -10.31
C LEU A 220 -11.75 3.86 -11.29
N GLY A 221 -10.43 3.77 -11.20
CA GLY A 221 -9.49 4.55 -12.01
C GLY A 221 -9.35 6.02 -11.56
N LYS A 222 -9.64 6.31 -10.28
CA LYS A 222 -9.52 7.65 -9.68
C LYS A 222 -8.30 7.72 -8.76
N TYR A 223 -7.12 7.65 -9.36
CA TYR A 223 -5.86 7.48 -8.64
C TYR A 223 -5.52 8.68 -7.74
N ASP A 224 -5.70 9.92 -8.22
CA ASP A 224 -5.56 11.15 -7.41
C ASP A 224 -6.38 11.11 -6.11
N GLU A 225 -7.66 10.77 -6.23
CA GLU A 225 -8.60 10.72 -5.10
C GLU A 225 -8.29 9.53 -4.18
N SER A 226 -7.85 8.41 -4.75
CA SER A 226 -7.37 7.26 -3.97
C SER A 226 -6.17 7.65 -3.10
N ILE A 227 -5.17 8.32 -3.67
CA ILE A 227 -3.95 8.78 -3.00
C ILE A 227 -4.26 9.90 -2.00
N ARG A 228 -5.19 10.81 -2.33
CA ARG A 228 -5.68 11.83 -1.39
C ARG A 228 -6.33 11.20 -0.16
N LEU A 229 -7.06 10.09 -0.34
CA LEU A 229 -7.65 9.31 0.77
C LEU A 229 -6.61 8.46 1.52
N MET A 230 -5.60 7.90 0.84
CA MET A 230 -4.42 7.27 1.47
C MET A 230 -3.73 8.26 2.42
N LYS A 231 -3.39 9.46 1.93
CA LYS A 231 -2.79 10.54 2.74
C LYS A 231 -3.72 11.14 3.80
N MET A 232 -5.01 10.79 3.79
CA MET A 232 -5.96 11.16 4.85
C MET A 232 -5.94 10.17 6.03
N LEU A 233 -5.59 8.89 5.79
CA LEU A 233 -5.50 7.86 6.85
C LEU A 233 -4.38 8.16 7.85
N LEU A 234 -3.29 8.75 7.38
CA LEU A 234 -2.16 9.23 8.20
C LEU A 234 -2.59 10.21 9.32
N LYS A 235 -3.81 10.76 9.23
CA LYS A 235 -4.40 11.73 10.17
C LYS A 235 -5.55 11.15 10.99
N ILE A 236 -5.82 9.85 10.86
CA ILE A 236 -6.90 9.13 11.55
C ILE A 236 -6.25 8.08 12.44
N SER A 237 -6.57 8.09 13.74
CA SER A 237 -6.09 7.09 14.69
C SER A 237 -6.51 5.68 14.26
N ALA A 238 -5.57 4.74 14.37
CA ALA A 238 -5.69 3.36 13.89
C ALA A 238 -5.01 2.40 14.88
N ASN A 239 -5.44 1.14 14.89
CA ASN A 239 -4.68 0.06 15.53
C ASN A 239 -3.80 -0.70 14.51
N ASN A 240 -2.89 -1.54 15.01
CA ASN A 240 -1.93 -2.25 14.16
C ASN A 240 -2.59 -3.17 13.11
N ASP A 241 -3.66 -3.90 13.49
CA ASP A 241 -4.39 -4.77 12.56
C ASP A 241 -5.01 -3.97 11.40
N GLU A 242 -5.49 -2.75 11.68
CA GLU A 242 -6.08 -1.84 10.68
C GLU A 242 -5.03 -1.27 9.73
N VAL A 243 -3.84 -0.91 10.23
CA VAL A 243 -2.69 -0.47 9.43
C VAL A 243 -2.16 -1.59 8.55
N VAL A 244 -2.13 -2.83 9.05
CA VAL A 244 -1.76 -4.00 8.24
C VAL A 244 -2.84 -4.30 7.18
N GLU A 245 -4.13 -4.21 7.50
CA GLU A 245 -5.20 -4.40 6.50
C GLU A 245 -5.14 -3.34 5.38
N SER A 246 -4.93 -2.06 5.73
CA SER A 246 -4.82 -0.99 4.73
C SER A 246 -3.56 -1.11 3.89
N GLY A 247 -2.42 -1.45 4.50
CA GLY A 247 -1.16 -1.70 3.82
C GLY A 247 -1.29 -2.76 2.71
N MET A 248 -1.99 -3.87 2.96
CA MET A 248 -2.22 -4.91 1.96
C MET A 248 -3.00 -4.43 0.73
N LEU A 249 -3.93 -3.48 0.88
CA LEU A 249 -4.64 -2.84 -0.24
C LEU A 249 -3.76 -1.84 -1.00
N PHE A 250 -2.77 -1.26 -0.33
CA PHE A 250 -1.84 -0.30 -0.93
C PHE A 250 -0.68 -0.98 -1.64
N PHE A 251 -0.28 -2.19 -1.24
CA PHE A 251 0.62 -3.03 -2.06
C PHE A 251 -0.01 -3.39 -3.41
N GLU A 252 -1.26 -3.86 -3.44
CA GLU A 252 -2.01 -4.09 -4.71
C GLU A 252 -2.12 -2.81 -5.55
N SER A 253 -2.22 -1.63 -4.91
CA SER A 253 -2.24 -0.34 -5.60
C SER A 253 -0.87 0.03 -6.19
N LEU A 254 0.21 -0.15 -5.42
CA LEU A 254 1.59 0.15 -5.82
C LEU A 254 2.08 -0.79 -6.94
N GLU A 255 1.83 -2.10 -6.81
CA GLU A 255 2.13 -3.08 -7.86
C GLU A 255 1.45 -2.70 -9.17
N PHE A 256 0.15 -2.33 -9.13
CA PHE A 256 -0.58 -1.86 -10.31
C PHE A 256 0.05 -0.59 -10.91
N TYR A 257 0.39 0.41 -10.09
CA TYR A 257 1.01 1.65 -10.59
C TYR A 257 2.36 1.38 -11.26
N LEU A 258 3.18 0.48 -10.71
CA LEU A 258 4.44 0.05 -11.30
C LEU A 258 4.24 -0.69 -12.63
N GLU A 259 3.31 -1.65 -12.70
CA GLU A 259 2.96 -2.38 -13.94
C GLU A 259 2.50 -1.45 -15.07
N HIS A 260 1.89 -0.31 -14.73
CA HIS A 260 1.34 0.66 -15.68
C HIS A 260 2.21 1.91 -15.88
N GLN A 261 3.46 1.91 -15.37
CA GLN A 261 4.43 3.02 -15.46
C GLN A 261 3.90 4.36 -14.88
N MET A 262 3.00 4.28 -13.91
CA MET A 262 2.39 5.43 -13.23
C MET A 262 3.30 5.89 -12.08
N PHE A 263 4.51 6.37 -12.42
CA PHE A 263 5.59 6.54 -11.45
C PHE A 263 5.29 7.59 -10.37
N ALA A 264 4.53 8.65 -10.68
CA ALA A 264 4.15 9.68 -9.70
C ALA A 264 3.14 9.15 -8.67
N GLU A 265 2.16 8.37 -9.13
CA GLU A 265 1.19 7.66 -8.31
C GLU A 265 1.84 6.55 -7.48
N ALA A 266 2.76 5.79 -8.08
CA ALA A 266 3.57 4.79 -7.39
C ALA A 266 4.39 5.43 -6.26
N ASN A 267 5.10 6.53 -6.53
CA ASN A 267 5.92 7.21 -5.52
C ASN A 267 5.06 7.74 -4.36
N SER A 268 3.94 8.39 -4.70
CA SER A 268 2.98 8.90 -3.70
C SER A 268 2.30 7.79 -2.89
N CYS A 269 2.22 6.56 -3.42
CA CYS A 269 1.70 5.39 -2.71
C CYS A 269 2.78 4.76 -1.81
N ALA A 270 4.01 4.61 -2.32
CA ALA A 270 5.17 4.13 -1.55
C ALA A 270 5.49 5.03 -0.34
N GLU A 271 5.37 6.35 -0.50
CA GLU A 271 5.45 7.35 0.58
C GLU A 271 4.46 7.05 1.72
N VAL A 272 3.17 6.90 1.42
CA VAL A 272 2.14 6.56 2.44
C VAL A 272 2.41 5.20 3.07
N ILE A 273 2.83 4.22 2.29
CA ILE A 273 3.14 2.87 2.77
C ILE A 273 4.29 2.91 3.79
N LEU A 274 5.32 3.73 3.57
CA LEU A 274 6.44 3.92 4.50
C LEU A 274 6.04 4.74 5.73
N GLU A 275 5.18 5.76 5.60
CA GLU A 275 4.62 6.46 6.77
C GLU A 275 3.73 5.54 7.64
N LEU A 276 3.04 4.56 7.04
CA LEU A 276 2.25 3.56 7.77
C LEU A 276 3.08 2.39 8.32
N MET A 277 4.15 1.98 7.63
CA MET A 277 4.99 0.83 7.96
C MET A 277 6.48 1.14 7.69
N PRO A 278 7.16 1.87 8.60
CA PRO A 278 8.53 2.35 8.36
C PRO A 278 9.58 1.25 8.11
N ASP A 279 9.39 0.05 8.67
CA ASP A 279 10.34 -1.07 8.56
C ASP A 279 10.41 -1.72 7.16
N ARG A 280 9.68 -1.20 6.17
CA ARG A 280 9.57 -1.75 4.81
C ARG A 280 10.70 -1.28 3.89
N GLY A 281 11.91 -1.75 4.16
CA GLY A 281 13.10 -1.48 3.34
C GLY A 281 12.92 -1.83 1.84
N ASP A 282 12.14 -2.86 1.53
CA ASP A 282 11.78 -3.24 0.16
C ASP A 282 10.95 -2.16 -0.58
N ILE A 283 10.18 -1.37 0.16
CA ILE A 283 9.42 -0.24 -0.37
C ILE A 283 10.27 1.03 -0.39
N LEU A 284 11.22 1.17 0.53
CA LEU A 284 12.21 2.25 0.50
C LEU A 284 13.09 2.15 -0.75
N ASP A 285 13.55 0.96 -1.12
CA ASP A 285 14.31 0.71 -2.36
C ASP A 285 13.48 1.08 -3.61
N ILE A 286 12.21 0.66 -3.66
CA ILE A 286 11.27 1.04 -4.73
C ILE A 286 11.08 2.56 -4.78
N LYS A 287 10.90 3.23 -3.63
CA LYS A 287 10.74 4.68 -3.53
C LYS A 287 11.97 5.43 -4.04
N ASN A 288 13.17 5.00 -3.63
CA ASN A 288 14.44 5.58 -4.08
C ASN A 288 14.60 5.47 -5.61
N GLY A 289 14.22 4.33 -6.19
CA GLY A 289 14.18 4.13 -7.64
C GLY A 289 13.17 5.05 -8.35
N LEU A 290 11.96 5.17 -7.80
CA LEU A 290 10.92 6.05 -8.35
C LEU A 290 11.29 7.53 -8.28
N GLU A 291 11.87 8.00 -7.17
CA GLU A 291 12.38 9.37 -7.05
C GLU A 291 13.51 9.65 -8.03
N THR A 292 14.37 8.66 -8.30
CA THR A 292 15.42 8.75 -9.32
C THR A 292 14.82 8.85 -10.74
N ILE A 293 13.83 8.03 -11.08
CA ILE A 293 13.13 8.08 -12.38
C ILE A 293 12.47 9.45 -12.58
N LEU A 294 11.66 9.89 -11.60
CA LEU A 294 10.93 11.17 -11.66
C LEU A 294 11.84 12.40 -11.72
N LEU A 295 13.07 12.31 -11.22
CA LEU A 295 14.09 13.37 -11.28
C LEU A 295 14.77 13.44 -12.66
N LEU A 296 14.97 12.30 -13.32
CA LEU A 296 15.79 12.18 -14.53
C LEU A 296 14.96 12.18 -15.83
N GLU A 297 13.81 11.50 -15.88
CA GLU A 297 12.94 11.38 -17.06
C GLU A 297 12.61 12.73 -17.75
N PRO A 298 12.26 13.82 -17.01
CA PRO A 298 11.91 15.11 -17.63
C PRO A 298 13.12 15.87 -18.21
N GLU A 299 14.34 15.43 -17.90
CA GLU A 299 15.56 15.88 -18.56
C GLU A 299 15.95 14.93 -19.70
N TYR A 300 15.98 13.62 -19.43
CA TYR A 300 16.43 12.61 -20.38
C TYR A 300 15.66 12.65 -21.71
N THR A 301 14.32 12.68 -21.64
CA THR A 301 13.43 12.75 -22.82
C THR A 301 13.77 13.93 -23.75
N ARG A 302 14.27 15.04 -23.20
CA ARG A 302 14.66 16.23 -23.98
C ARG A 302 16.12 16.16 -24.45
N PHE A 303 16.99 15.55 -23.65
CA PHE A 303 18.43 15.42 -23.88
C PHE A 303 18.76 14.40 -24.97
N GLU A 304 17.97 13.33 -25.09
CA GLU A 304 18.06 12.33 -26.16
C GLU A 304 17.78 12.98 -27.54
N GLU A 305 16.69 13.75 -27.64
CA GLU A 305 16.29 14.50 -28.84
C GLU A 305 17.12 15.78 -29.12
N ASP A 306 18.11 16.11 -28.29
CA ASP A 306 18.86 17.38 -28.43
C ASP A 306 20.03 17.28 -29.42
N ASP A 307 19.88 17.90 -30.60
CA ASP A 307 20.94 18.06 -31.62
C ASP A 307 22.20 18.79 -31.11
N PHE A 308 22.13 19.53 -29.99
CA PHE A 308 23.27 20.26 -29.43
C PHE A 308 24.14 19.40 -28.50
N ILE A 309 23.65 18.24 -28.08
CA ILE A 309 24.38 17.28 -27.25
C ILE A 309 25.07 16.26 -28.18
N PRO A 310 26.41 16.17 -28.22
CA PRO A 310 27.10 15.16 -29.02
C PRO A 310 26.81 13.76 -28.49
N ASP A 311 26.69 12.76 -29.37
CA ASP A 311 26.20 11.43 -29.01
C ASP A 311 27.12 10.69 -28.03
N GLY A 312 28.42 11.01 -27.98
CA GLY A 312 29.32 10.55 -26.92
C GLY A 312 28.87 10.96 -25.50
N LEU A 313 28.24 12.13 -25.31
CA LEU A 313 27.59 12.48 -24.04
C LEU A 313 26.27 11.74 -23.84
N LYS A 314 25.51 11.46 -24.91
CA LYS A 314 24.26 10.68 -24.83
C LYS A 314 24.55 9.25 -24.37
N GLY A 315 25.51 8.57 -25.01
CA GLY A 315 25.97 7.23 -24.63
C GLY A 315 26.55 7.17 -23.21
N LEU A 316 27.35 8.16 -22.80
CA LEU A 316 27.90 8.25 -21.44
C LEU A 316 26.81 8.31 -20.36
N ILE A 317 25.72 9.07 -20.61
CA ILE A 317 24.61 9.25 -19.65
C ILE A 317 23.61 8.09 -19.71
N ALA A 318 23.27 7.60 -20.91
CA ALA A 318 22.42 6.43 -21.07
C ALA A 318 22.99 5.21 -20.34
N ASN A 319 24.31 5.02 -20.35
CA ASN A 319 24.98 3.95 -19.61
C ASN A 319 24.81 4.00 -18.08
N GLU A 320 24.62 5.18 -17.47
CA GLU A 320 24.37 5.27 -16.02
C GLU A 320 22.87 5.16 -15.67
N ILE A 321 21.96 5.52 -16.59
CA ILE A 321 20.50 5.47 -16.38
C ILE A 321 19.92 4.09 -16.72
N PHE A 322 20.43 3.44 -17.77
CA PHE A 322 19.95 2.15 -18.27
C PHE A 322 21.03 1.05 -18.18
N PRO A 323 21.56 0.74 -16.99
CA PRO A 323 22.47 -0.39 -16.81
C PRO A 323 21.78 -1.75 -17.03
N GLU A 324 20.46 -1.77 -17.29
CA GLU A 324 19.72 -2.97 -17.68
C GLU A 324 19.80 -3.31 -19.17
N GLU A 325 19.99 -2.35 -20.08
CA GLU A 325 20.22 -2.71 -21.50
C GLU A 325 21.56 -3.46 -21.65
N SER A 326 22.53 -3.10 -20.82
CA SER A 326 23.77 -3.86 -20.65
C SER A 326 23.66 -5.10 -19.75
N VAL A 327 22.47 -5.61 -19.38
CA VAL A 327 22.34 -6.92 -18.68
C VAL A 327 22.73 -8.11 -19.56
N LYS A 328 22.74 -7.95 -20.88
CA LYS A 328 23.39 -8.92 -21.80
C LYS A 328 24.92 -8.98 -21.61
N MET A 329 25.52 -7.96 -21.02
CA MET A 329 26.97 -7.76 -20.93
C MET A 329 27.52 -8.22 -19.56
N THR A 330 28.68 -8.85 -19.57
CA THR A 330 29.44 -9.16 -18.34
C THR A 330 29.89 -7.87 -17.63
N GLN A 331 30.27 -7.97 -16.35
CA GLN A 331 30.83 -6.83 -15.62
C GLN A 331 32.11 -6.28 -16.28
N GLU A 332 32.92 -7.15 -16.89
CA GLU A 332 34.11 -6.76 -17.65
C GLU A 332 33.74 -5.99 -18.94
N GLN A 333 32.71 -6.44 -19.66
CA GLN A 333 32.17 -5.73 -20.83
C GLN A 333 31.53 -4.37 -20.47
N LYS A 334 30.78 -4.28 -19.36
CA LYS A 334 30.26 -3.00 -18.83
C LYS A 334 31.41 -2.03 -18.52
N GLN A 335 32.47 -2.53 -17.88
CA GLN A 335 33.65 -1.71 -17.59
C GLN A 335 34.43 -1.32 -18.85
N ALA A 336 34.52 -2.20 -19.84
CA ALA A 336 35.09 -1.90 -21.16
C ALA A 336 34.30 -0.81 -21.90
N TYR A 337 32.97 -0.89 -21.90
CA TYR A 337 32.09 0.11 -22.53
C TYR A 337 32.20 1.50 -21.88
N LYS A 338 32.28 1.55 -20.54
CA LYS A 338 32.52 2.80 -19.80
C LYS A 338 33.90 3.39 -20.12
N VAL A 339 34.92 2.55 -20.29
CA VAL A 339 36.26 2.98 -20.74
C VAL A 339 36.24 3.51 -22.17
N LEU A 340 35.55 2.84 -23.11
CA LEU A 340 35.39 3.27 -24.51
C LEU A 340 34.75 4.67 -24.63
N ASN A 341 33.60 4.88 -23.99
CA ASN A 341 32.89 6.17 -24.01
C ASN A 341 33.77 7.30 -23.44
N GLU A 342 34.43 7.05 -22.30
CA GLU A 342 35.37 8.01 -21.72
C GLU A 342 36.59 8.26 -22.63
N TYR A 343 37.10 7.24 -23.31
CA TYR A 343 38.25 7.34 -24.23
C TYR A 343 37.96 8.25 -25.41
N GLN A 344 36.80 8.06 -26.05
CA GLN A 344 36.32 8.89 -27.17
C GLN A 344 36.21 10.36 -26.73
N ILE A 345 35.51 10.65 -25.63
CA ILE A 345 35.35 12.01 -25.10
C ILE A 345 36.69 12.66 -24.71
N LEU A 346 37.66 11.87 -24.23
CA LEU A 346 39.00 12.35 -23.85
C LEU A 346 39.89 12.68 -25.06
N ASN A 347 39.80 11.90 -26.14
CA ASN A 347 40.48 12.18 -27.41
C ASN A 347 39.87 13.41 -28.08
N ASP A 348 38.55 13.38 -28.32
CA ASP A 348 37.81 14.41 -29.06
C ASP A 348 37.37 15.60 -28.19
N TYR A 349 38.00 15.78 -27.02
CA TYR A 349 37.66 16.82 -26.04
C TYR A 349 37.55 18.24 -26.62
N SER A 350 38.21 18.53 -27.75
CA SER A 350 38.11 19.82 -28.46
C SER A 350 36.68 20.20 -28.84
N GLN A 351 35.81 19.22 -29.09
CA GLN A 351 34.42 19.40 -29.54
C GLN A 351 33.46 19.71 -28.37
N TYR A 352 33.68 19.05 -27.22
CA TYR A 352 32.81 19.08 -26.04
C TYR A 352 32.75 20.36 -25.16
N PRO A 353 33.66 21.36 -25.15
CA PRO A 353 33.68 22.37 -24.06
C PRO A 353 32.49 23.33 -24.05
N ILE A 354 31.76 23.45 -25.17
CA ILE A 354 30.52 24.22 -25.25
C ILE A 354 29.34 23.34 -24.87
N ALA A 355 29.29 22.09 -25.34
CA ALA A 355 28.27 21.10 -24.99
C ALA A 355 28.21 20.83 -23.48
N LEU A 356 29.36 20.61 -22.82
CA LEU A 356 29.43 20.40 -21.36
C LEU A 356 28.82 21.57 -20.57
N ARG A 357 29.10 22.81 -21.00
CA ARG A 357 28.55 24.02 -20.37
C ARG A 357 27.07 24.20 -20.65
N TYR A 358 26.61 23.81 -21.84
CA TYR A 358 25.20 23.82 -22.18
C TYR A 358 24.43 22.78 -21.35
N MET A 359 24.95 21.55 -21.29
CA MET A 359 24.40 20.44 -20.50
C MET A 359 24.26 20.82 -19.03
N LYS A 360 25.32 21.33 -18.38
CA LYS A 360 25.29 21.74 -16.96
C LYS A 360 24.25 22.84 -16.62
N ASN A 361 23.72 23.55 -17.63
CA ASN A 361 22.70 24.59 -17.44
C ASN A 361 21.27 24.17 -17.85
N ASN A 362 21.11 23.20 -18.77
CA ASN A 362 19.80 22.79 -19.32
C ASN A 362 19.36 21.38 -18.90
N TYR A 363 20.32 20.57 -18.44
CA TYR A 363 20.20 19.20 -17.96
C TYR A 363 21.05 18.96 -16.69
N PRO A 364 20.86 19.75 -15.61
CA PRO A 364 21.66 19.64 -14.40
C PRO A 364 21.56 18.28 -13.70
N ASN A 365 20.39 17.62 -13.70
CA ASN A 365 20.24 16.32 -13.04
C ASN A 365 21.00 15.23 -13.81
N LEU A 366 20.93 15.25 -15.15
CA LEU A 366 21.75 14.35 -15.99
C LEU A 366 23.24 14.64 -15.87
N TYR A 367 23.64 15.92 -15.73
CA TYR A 367 25.04 16.29 -15.54
C TYR A 367 25.60 15.72 -14.23
N GLU A 368 24.80 15.72 -13.16
CA GLU A 368 25.25 15.27 -11.84
C GLU A 368 25.57 13.78 -11.78
N LEU A 369 24.93 12.94 -12.62
CA LEU A 369 25.26 11.52 -12.77
C LEU A 369 26.75 11.26 -13.10
N ARG A 370 27.42 12.24 -13.71
CA ARG A 370 28.84 12.16 -14.13
C ARG A 370 29.65 13.41 -13.79
N SER A 371 29.21 14.23 -12.84
CA SER A 371 29.81 15.54 -12.54
C SER A 371 31.32 15.48 -12.28
N ASP A 372 31.78 14.50 -11.49
CA ASP A 372 33.21 14.20 -11.25
C ASP A 372 34.02 14.10 -12.54
N PHE A 373 33.53 13.36 -13.54
CA PHE A 373 34.23 13.19 -14.82
C PHE A 373 34.12 14.45 -15.68
N LEU A 374 32.91 15.00 -15.82
CA LEU A 374 32.59 16.12 -16.71
C LEU A 374 33.25 17.43 -16.26
N ASP A 375 33.44 17.65 -14.95
CA ASP A 375 34.23 18.77 -14.42
C ASP A 375 35.74 18.49 -14.50
N ALA A 376 36.20 17.26 -14.22
CA ALA A 376 37.63 16.93 -14.27
C ALA A 376 38.23 17.01 -15.69
N ILE A 377 37.46 16.68 -16.74
CA ILE A 377 37.91 16.87 -18.13
C ILE A 377 37.97 18.35 -18.55
N GLN A 378 37.33 19.27 -17.82
CA GLN A 378 37.44 20.70 -18.12
C GLN A 378 38.76 21.31 -17.60
N ASP A 379 39.33 20.79 -16.51
CA ASP A 379 40.70 21.16 -16.11
C ASP A 379 41.76 20.53 -17.04
N THR A 380 42.78 21.29 -17.39
CA THR A 380 43.78 20.86 -18.38
C THR A 380 44.88 19.96 -17.81
N LYS A 381 45.09 19.94 -16.49
CA LYS A 381 46.01 19.02 -15.82
C LYS A 381 45.32 17.70 -15.52
N GLU A 382 44.12 17.73 -14.94
CA GLU A 382 43.36 16.52 -14.62
C GLU A 382 42.85 15.81 -15.89
N ARG A 383 42.44 16.52 -16.96
CA ARG A 383 42.18 15.91 -18.27
C ARG A 383 43.38 15.14 -18.82
N LYS A 384 44.60 15.70 -18.77
CA LYS A 384 45.82 15.00 -19.25
C LYS A 384 46.11 13.73 -18.45
N LYS A 385 45.92 13.78 -17.13
CA LYS A 385 46.03 12.63 -16.23
C LYS A 385 44.95 11.57 -16.51
N LEU A 386 43.71 11.99 -16.76
CA LEU A 386 42.62 11.11 -17.18
C LEU A 386 42.88 10.47 -18.55
N THR A 387 43.33 11.25 -19.55
CA THR A 387 43.69 10.74 -20.89
C THR A 387 44.75 9.65 -20.80
N ASN A 388 45.83 9.87 -20.03
CA ASN A 388 46.88 8.87 -19.84
C ASN A 388 46.38 7.62 -19.08
N LYS A 389 45.58 7.80 -18.01
CA LYS A 389 45.00 6.67 -17.26
C LYS A 389 44.04 5.86 -18.13
N ASN A 390 43.10 6.53 -18.80
CA ASN A 390 42.07 5.90 -19.59
C ASN A 390 42.66 5.23 -20.85
N LYS A 391 43.66 5.83 -21.53
CA LYS A 391 44.39 5.15 -22.62
C LYS A 391 45.04 3.84 -22.19
N ALA A 392 45.58 3.76 -20.97
CA ALA A 392 46.09 2.50 -20.42
C ALA A 392 44.97 1.47 -20.14
N MET A 393 43.83 1.92 -19.61
CA MET A 393 42.63 1.09 -19.43
C MET A 393 42.08 0.60 -20.78
N PHE A 394 42.04 1.45 -21.81
CA PHE A 394 41.56 1.11 -23.15
C PHE A 394 42.37 -0.05 -23.74
N TYR A 395 43.70 0.00 -23.65
CA TYR A 395 44.55 -1.13 -24.06
C TYR A 395 44.37 -2.38 -23.19
N GLN A 396 44.06 -2.25 -21.90
CA GLN A 396 43.74 -3.39 -21.03
C GLN A 396 42.42 -4.08 -21.45
N TYR A 397 41.43 -3.32 -21.91
CA TYR A 397 40.13 -3.83 -22.36
C TYR A 397 40.04 -4.03 -23.89
N HIS A 398 41.12 -3.80 -24.64
CA HIS A 398 41.11 -3.68 -26.10
C HIS A 398 40.38 -4.82 -26.81
N ASN A 399 40.73 -6.08 -26.55
CA ASN A 399 40.09 -7.25 -27.16
C ASN A 399 38.59 -7.32 -26.86
N ILE A 400 38.16 -6.90 -25.65
CA ILE A 400 36.75 -6.91 -25.25
C ILE A 400 35.99 -5.78 -25.95
N ILE A 401 36.64 -4.63 -26.15
CA ILE A 401 36.12 -3.51 -26.93
C ILE A 401 36.01 -3.88 -28.42
N GLU A 402 37.02 -4.55 -28.97
CA GLU A 402 37.07 -5.06 -30.36
C GLU A 402 35.98 -6.11 -30.60
N ASP A 403 35.90 -7.15 -29.76
CA ASP A 403 34.82 -8.16 -29.78
C ASP A 403 33.42 -7.51 -29.73
N MET A 404 33.25 -6.44 -28.94
CA MET A 404 31.98 -5.71 -28.81
C MET A 404 31.65 -4.85 -30.03
N VAL A 405 32.63 -4.15 -30.61
CA VAL A 405 32.43 -3.34 -31.82
C VAL A 405 32.14 -4.24 -33.03
N GLU A 406 32.82 -5.38 -33.20
CA GLU A 406 32.49 -6.36 -34.25
C GLU A 406 31.06 -6.91 -34.08
N GLN A 407 30.61 -7.15 -32.85
CA GLN A 407 29.25 -7.61 -32.55
C GLN A 407 28.16 -6.53 -32.70
N TRP A 408 28.52 -5.24 -32.72
CA TRP A 408 27.59 -4.12 -32.84
C TRP A 408 27.56 -3.48 -34.23
N GLY A 409 28.63 -3.59 -35.04
CA GLY A 409 28.63 -3.11 -36.44
C GLY A 409 27.48 -3.68 -37.27
N ASP A 410 27.23 -4.99 -37.14
CA ASP A 410 26.08 -5.71 -37.76
C ASP A 410 24.68 -5.15 -37.37
N GLU A 411 24.57 -4.29 -36.34
CA GLU A 411 23.34 -3.57 -35.95
C GLU A 411 23.41 -2.02 -36.14
N PHE A 412 24.57 -1.45 -36.49
CA PHE A 412 24.78 0.01 -36.66
C PHE A 412 25.24 0.46 -38.08
N ASP A 413 25.56 -0.47 -39.00
CA ASP A 413 26.04 -0.18 -40.36
C ASP A 413 24.95 0.38 -41.33
N GLU A 414 24.50 1.62 -41.15
CA GLU A 414 24.16 2.56 -42.24
C GLU A 414 24.52 4.02 -41.80
N ASP A 415 25.63 4.56 -42.36
CA ASP A 415 26.16 5.94 -42.26
C ASP A 415 27.33 6.25 -41.27
N GLU A 416 28.51 5.61 -41.42
CA GLU A 416 29.79 6.34 -41.61
C GLU A 416 30.93 5.40 -42.11
N ASP A 417 31.50 5.68 -43.29
CA ASP A 417 32.64 4.93 -43.84
C ASP A 417 33.93 5.28 -43.06
N TYR A 418 34.44 4.34 -42.26
CA TYR A 418 35.81 4.40 -41.75
C TYR A 418 36.81 4.15 -42.90
N GLU A 419 37.17 5.20 -43.66
CA GLU A 419 38.34 5.14 -44.53
C GLU A 419 39.61 5.04 -43.66
N ASP A 420 40.35 3.93 -43.77
CA ASP A 420 41.68 3.77 -43.20
C ASP A 420 42.60 4.88 -43.76
N GLU A 421 42.96 5.89 -42.95
CA GLU A 421 44.09 6.77 -43.28
C GLU A 421 45.39 5.95 -43.17
N ASP A 422 45.89 5.49 -44.32
CA ASP A 422 47.15 4.77 -44.48
C ASP A 422 48.28 5.45 -43.68
N TYR A 423 48.96 4.66 -42.84
CA TYR A 423 50.20 5.08 -42.19
C TYR A 423 51.33 5.24 -43.23
N GLU A 424 51.45 6.41 -43.86
CA GLU A 424 52.69 6.79 -44.55
C GLU A 424 53.78 7.08 -43.49
N ASP A 425 54.92 6.38 -43.60
CA ASP A 425 56.14 6.68 -42.84
C ASP A 425 56.68 8.06 -43.26
N ASP A 426 56.39 9.10 -42.49
CA ASP A 426 57.01 10.42 -42.66
C ASP A 426 58.50 10.34 -42.28
N ASP A 427 59.39 10.32 -43.28
CA ASP A 427 60.84 10.29 -43.12
C ASP A 427 61.32 11.50 -42.28
N TYR A 428 61.86 11.23 -41.08
CA TYR A 428 62.56 12.24 -40.28
C TYR A 428 63.90 12.61 -40.93
N GLU A 429 63.93 13.65 -41.77
CA GLU A 429 65.19 14.31 -42.16
C GLU A 429 65.82 15.03 -40.94
N ASP A 430 67.15 14.96 -40.82
CA ASP A 430 67.94 15.61 -39.77
C ASP A 430 67.82 17.15 -39.83
N ASP A 431 67.69 17.80 -38.66
CA ASP A 431 67.89 19.24 -38.49
C ASP A 431 68.89 19.45 -37.34
N ASP A 432 70.03 20.08 -37.62
CA ASP A 432 71.24 20.04 -36.79
C ASP A 432 71.07 20.68 -35.39
N TYR A 433 71.61 20.00 -34.36
CA TYR A 433 72.00 20.63 -33.09
C TYR A 433 73.47 20.33 -32.78
N GLU A 434 74.27 21.38 -32.60
CA GLU A 434 75.73 21.32 -32.53
C GLU A 434 76.26 20.68 -31.23
N ASP A 435 77.31 19.86 -31.33
CA ASP A 435 78.06 19.34 -30.19
C ASP A 435 78.79 20.47 -29.42
N GLU A 436 78.70 20.48 -28.09
CA GLU A 436 79.76 21.04 -27.22
C GLU A 436 80.37 19.90 -26.38
N ASP A 437 81.71 19.89 -26.28
CA ASP A 437 82.48 18.72 -25.84
C ASP A 437 82.24 18.30 -24.38
N TYR A 438 82.05 16.99 -24.17
CA TYR A 438 82.25 16.34 -22.87
C TYR A 438 83.66 15.75 -22.78
N GLU A 439 84.46 16.19 -21.80
CA GLU A 439 85.72 15.52 -21.43
C GLU A 439 85.46 14.48 -20.33
N ASP A 440 85.96 13.25 -20.51
CA ASP A 440 85.95 12.18 -19.49
C ASP A 440 86.98 12.47 -18.38
N GLU A 441 86.59 12.32 -17.10
CA GLU A 441 87.51 11.91 -16.01
C GLU A 441 86.87 10.79 -15.18
N ASP A 442 87.68 9.77 -14.84
CA ASP A 442 87.28 8.48 -14.28
C ASP A 442 87.22 8.42 -12.72
N TYR A 443 86.63 7.33 -12.20
CA TYR A 443 86.79 6.72 -10.85
C TYR A 443 86.07 7.42 -9.65
N GLU A 444 85.76 6.77 -8.52
CA GLU A 444 86.03 5.38 -8.01
C GLU A 444 84.72 4.69 -7.55
N ASP A 445 84.71 3.35 -7.50
CA ASP A 445 83.71 2.56 -6.77
C ASP A 445 84.05 2.53 -5.25
N GLU A 446 83.04 2.54 -4.36
CA GLU A 446 83.17 2.03 -2.98
C GLU A 446 81.97 1.13 -2.61
N ASP A 447 82.20 0.22 -1.65
CA ASP A 447 81.45 -1.04 -1.46
C ASP A 447 80.15 -0.95 -0.63
N TYR A 448 79.36 -2.02 -0.80
CA TYR A 448 78.24 -2.53 0.01
C TYR A 448 78.18 -2.19 1.52
N GLU A 449 76.96 -2.08 2.03
CA GLU A 449 76.49 -2.97 3.12
C GLU A 449 74.95 -3.15 3.06
N ASP A 450 74.47 -4.39 3.20
CA ASP A 450 73.05 -4.73 3.37
C ASP A 450 72.75 -4.82 4.89
N GLU A 451 71.62 -4.27 5.37
CA GLU A 451 71.08 -4.57 6.71
C GLU A 451 69.73 -5.31 6.60
N ASP A 452 69.65 -6.45 7.28
CA ASP A 452 68.49 -7.35 7.35
C ASP A 452 67.50 -6.94 8.47
N CYS A 453 66.20 -7.20 8.23
CA CYS A 453 65.14 -7.35 9.26
C CYS A 453 64.75 -6.05 10.04
N GLU A 454 63.67 -6.00 10.84
CA GLU A 454 62.77 -7.04 11.39
C GLU A 454 61.29 -6.76 11.08
N ASP A 455 60.45 -7.80 11.10
CA ASP A 455 58.98 -7.69 11.13
C ASP A 455 58.50 -7.32 12.55
N GLU A 456 57.56 -6.38 12.69
CA GLU A 456 56.81 -6.15 13.93
C GLU A 456 55.33 -6.56 13.76
N ASP A 457 55.00 -7.77 14.22
CA ASP A 457 53.62 -8.16 14.54
C ASP A 457 53.16 -7.40 15.81
N TYR A 458 51.95 -6.83 15.78
CA TYR A 458 51.24 -6.41 16.99
C TYR A 458 49.79 -6.91 16.97
N GLU A 459 49.40 -7.55 18.09
CA GLU A 459 48.10 -8.21 18.29
C GLU A 459 46.98 -7.22 18.67
N ASP A 460 45.76 -7.75 18.76
CA ASP A 460 44.49 -7.04 18.95
C ASP A 460 44.42 -6.12 20.19
N GLU A 461 43.67 -5.01 20.08
CA GLU A 461 42.99 -4.38 21.22
C GLU A 461 41.46 -4.47 21.02
N ASP A 462 40.81 -5.26 21.87
CA ASP A 462 39.34 -5.25 22.04
C ASP A 462 38.89 -3.88 22.60
N TYR A 463 37.75 -3.37 22.13
CA TYR A 463 37.03 -2.29 22.80
C TYR A 463 35.61 -2.74 23.15
N GLU A 464 35.30 -2.67 24.45
CA GLU A 464 34.04 -3.12 25.06
C GLU A 464 32.87 -2.14 24.80
N ASP A 465 31.64 -2.59 25.07
CA ASP A 465 30.41 -1.82 24.92
C ASP A 465 30.38 -0.56 25.83
N GLU A 466 29.80 0.55 25.34
CA GLU A 466 29.29 1.63 26.19
C GLU A 466 27.74 1.61 26.19
N ASP A 467 27.16 1.18 27.31
CA ASP A 467 25.75 1.40 27.63
C ASP A 467 25.46 2.91 27.78
N TYR A 468 24.36 3.39 27.21
CA TYR A 468 23.80 4.72 27.50
C TYR A 468 22.45 4.56 28.21
N GLU A 469 22.44 4.81 29.52
CA GLU A 469 21.23 4.87 30.36
C GLU A 469 20.39 6.13 30.09
N ASP A 470 19.14 6.14 30.55
CA ASP A 470 18.14 7.17 30.30
C ASP A 470 18.48 8.56 30.88
N GLU A 471 18.06 9.64 30.20
CA GLU A 471 17.80 10.95 30.84
C GLU A 471 16.30 11.26 30.81
N ASP A 472 15.69 11.34 32.00
CA ASP A 472 14.31 11.82 32.19
C ASP A 472 14.19 13.31 31.78
N TYR A 473 13.10 13.66 31.10
CA TYR A 473 12.66 15.05 30.97
C TYR A 473 11.22 15.22 31.49
N GLU A 474 11.06 16.17 32.42
CA GLU A 474 9.81 16.42 33.17
C GLU A 474 8.74 17.15 32.33
N ASP A 475 7.48 17.06 32.78
CA ASP A 475 6.32 17.69 32.13
C ASP A 475 6.40 19.23 32.10
N GLU A 476 5.98 19.86 30.99
CA GLU A 476 5.47 21.24 31.00
C GLU A 476 3.97 21.24 30.64
N ASP A 477 3.14 21.70 31.59
CA ASP A 477 1.71 21.90 31.40
C ASP A 477 1.45 23.01 30.37
N TYR A 478 0.54 22.77 29.41
CA TYR A 478 -0.08 23.82 28.60
C TYR A 478 -1.54 24.00 29.01
N GLU A 479 -1.87 25.18 29.53
CA GLU A 479 -3.20 25.57 30.00
C GLU A 479 -4.20 25.75 28.84
N ASP A 480 -5.50 25.54 29.11
CA ASP A 480 -6.58 25.87 28.18
C ASP A 480 -6.64 27.40 27.93
N GLU A 481 -6.71 27.84 26.66
CA GLU A 481 -7.22 29.19 26.33
C GLU A 481 -8.70 29.11 25.93
N ASP A 482 -9.53 29.89 26.62
CA ASP A 482 -10.99 29.93 26.47
C ASP A 482 -11.46 30.47 25.11
N TYR A 483 -12.64 30.00 24.67
CA TYR A 483 -13.39 30.62 23.58
C TYR A 483 -14.06 31.91 24.07
N GLU A 484 -13.80 33.06 23.45
CA GLU A 484 -14.71 34.22 23.50
C GLU A 484 -15.53 34.32 22.20
N ASP A 485 -16.84 34.49 22.34
CA ASP A 485 -17.77 34.82 21.26
C ASP A 485 -17.51 36.24 20.72
N ASP A 486 -17.70 36.49 19.43
CA ASP A 486 -17.93 37.85 18.93
C ASP A 486 -19.10 37.92 17.92
N ASP A 487 -20.04 38.80 18.23
CA ASP A 487 -21.39 38.89 17.67
C ASP A 487 -21.38 39.76 16.39
N CYS A 488 -21.62 39.20 15.20
CA CYS A 488 -21.86 40.01 13.99
C CYS A 488 -23.16 39.64 13.28
N LYS A 489 -23.97 40.67 13.01
CA LYS A 489 -25.42 40.60 12.77
C LYS A 489 -25.79 40.70 11.30
N ASP A 490 -26.95 40.12 11.01
CA ASP A 490 -28.01 40.62 10.10
C ASP A 490 -27.60 41.57 8.96
N GLU A 491 -27.68 41.10 7.71
CA GLU A 491 -28.41 41.83 6.66
C GLU A 491 -29.30 40.84 5.88
N GLU A 492 -30.62 40.97 6.05
CA GLU A 492 -31.60 40.35 5.16
C GLU A 492 -31.57 41.06 3.79
N SER A 493 -31.79 40.33 2.70
CA SER A 493 -32.13 40.94 1.41
C SER A 493 -33.18 40.12 0.67
N ASP A 494 -34.28 40.79 0.31
CA ASP A 494 -35.46 40.17 -0.28
C ASP A 494 -35.21 39.64 -1.71
N ILE A 495 -35.89 38.53 -2.05
CA ILE A 495 -36.23 38.19 -3.44
C ILE A 495 -37.72 37.84 -3.49
N ASP A 496 -38.47 38.60 -4.30
CA ASP A 496 -39.93 38.63 -4.32
C ASP A 496 -40.62 37.32 -4.80
N MET A 497 -41.89 37.15 -4.39
CA MET A 497 -42.88 36.32 -5.08
C MET A 497 -44.19 37.08 -5.34
N ASP A 498 -44.52 37.30 -6.62
CA ASP A 498 -45.81 37.69 -7.24
C ASP A 498 -45.56 37.78 -8.77
N ASP A 499 -46.39 37.50 -9.78
CA ASP A 499 -47.61 36.67 -10.04
C ASP A 499 -47.45 36.22 -11.55
N GLU A 500 -48.36 35.83 -12.46
CA GLU A 500 -49.82 35.78 -12.54
C GLU A 500 -50.33 34.43 -13.12
N LYS A 501 -51.17 33.74 -12.33
CA LYS A 501 -52.41 32.99 -12.68
C LYS A 501 -52.60 32.29 -14.06
N ASN A 502 -53.34 31.17 -14.01
CA ASN A 502 -54.04 30.46 -15.11
C ASN A 502 -53.15 29.63 -16.06
N ASP A 503 -53.62 28.54 -16.68
CA ASP A 503 -54.93 27.85 -16.67
C ASP A 503 -54.83 26.40 -16.14
#